data_AF-A0A537GU40-F1
#
_entry.id   AF-A0A537GU40-F1
#
_cell.length_a   1.000
_cell.length_b   1.000
_cell.length_c   1.000
_cell.angle_alpha   90.00
_cell.angle_beta   90.00
_cell.angle_gamma   90.00
#
_symmetry.space_group_name_H-M   'P 1'
#
loop_
_entity.id
_entity.type
_entity.pdbx_description
1 polymer ?
#
loop_
_entity_poly.entity_id
_entity_poly.type
_entity_poly.pdbx_seq_one_letter_code
_entity_poly.pdbx_strand_id
1 'polypeptide(L)'
;MTNGQCTGTGCTTSQWFDSQIRVENIGGANSAIGTQDTYDPNDASGTYTHVFGYDEVFAQTNVGQAFTVVNFRTDVLFQRAAKVWGVSLATAKTLVGVEIGLEGYDVETVSATLFSFSFSSGVTQYQPGLPVTVTDCRFADTDLVDGANQGKTVDIVDAATMASAFGSKIGQSSYEPLADTAQIGKIDIVDAAIVAYYFDRTC
;
A
#
# COMPACT_ATOMS: atom_id res chain seq x y z
N MET A 1 -23.00 8.89 9.52
CA MET A 1 -22.33 9.76 8.51
C MET A 1 -21.81 10.97 9.24
N THR A 2 -20.57 11.35 8.98
CA THR A 2 -19.90 12.50 9.60
C THR A 2 -20.13 13.71 8.72
N ASN A 3 -20.46 14.85 9.34
CA ASN A 3 -20.55 16.12 8.63
C ASN A 3 -19.15 16.66 8.38
N GLY A 4 -18.87 16.98 7.12
CA GLY A 4 -17.73 17.75 6.69
C GLY A 4 -18.12 19.21 6.47
N GLN A 5 -17.56 19.81 5.42
CA GLN A 5 -17.71 21.23 5.13
C GLN A 5 -19.17 21.59 4.88
N CYS A 6 -19.64 22.64 5.54
CA CYS A 6 -20.98 23.17 5.37
C CYS A 6 -20.94 24.44 4.52
N THR A 7 -21.85 24.53 3.56
CA THR A 7 -22.14 25.72 2.76
C THR A 7 -23.56 26.20 3.08
N GLY A 8 -23.98 27.31 2.46
CA GLY A 8 -25.34 27.82 2.61
C GLY A 8 -26.45 26.87 2.13
N THR A 9 -26.11 25.79 1.41
CA THR A 9 -27.05 24.79 0.89
C THR A 9 -27.02 23.46 1.66
N GLY A 10 -26.17 23.32 2.67
CA GLY A 10 -26.06 22.10 3.48
C GLY A 10 -24.61 21.70 3.77
N CYS A 11 -24.41 20.55 4.41
CA CYS A 11 -23.08 20.00 4.67
C CYS A 11 -22.81 18.78 3.79
N THR A 12 -21.59 18.65 3.30
CA THR A 12 -21.12 17.40 2.74
C THR A 12 -21.08 16.35 3.85
N THR A 13 -21.59 15.14 3.60
CA THR A 13 -21.57 14.06 4.58
C THR A 13 -20.99 12.80 3.97
N SER A 14 -20.15 12.10 4.75
CA SER A 14 -19.48 10.88 4.32
C SER A 14 -19.19 9.99 5.52
N GLN A 15 -18.93 8.69 5.27
CA GLN A 15 -18.42 7.75 6.27
C GLN A 15 -16.94 7.41 6.08
N TRP A 16 -16.37 7.82 4.95
CA TRP A 16 -15.08 7.38 4.48
C TRP A 16 -14.21 8.57 4.13
N PHE A 17 -12.92 8.46 4.46
CA PHE A 17 -11.89 9.26 3.84
C PHE A 17 -11.19 8.38 2.82
N ASP A 18 -11.02 8.93 1.63
CA ASP A 18 -10.03 8.44 0.67
C ASP A 18 -8.96 9.52 0.59
N SER A 19 -7.72 9.16 0.91
CA SER A 19 -6.64 10.13 1.02
C SER A 19 -5.36 9.59 0.44
N GLN A 20 -4.77 10.36 -0.46
CA GLN A 20 -3.68 9.90 -1.30
C GLN A 20 -2.49 10.86 -1.23
N ILE A 21 -1.29 10.30 -1.33
CA ILE A 21 -0.10 11.05 -1.72
C ILE A 21 0.29 10.61 -3.13
N ARG A 22 0.71 11.57 -3.96
CA ARG A 22 0.97 11.31 -5.38
C ARG A 22 2.37 11.72 -5.78
N VAL A 23 2.92 10.95 -6.71
CA VAL A 23 3.99 11.39 -7.62
C VAL A 23 3.31 11.56 -8.97
N GLU A 24 3.00 12.80 -9.31
CA GLU A 24 2.01 13.11 -10.33
C GLU A 24 2.63 13.81 -11.54
N ASN A 25 2.25 13.37 -12.73
CA ASN A 25 2.51 14.03 -13.99
C ASN A 25 1.20 14.15 -14.77
N ILE A 26 0.79 15.38 -15.05
CA ILE A 26 -0.43 15.68 -15.81
C ILE A 26 -0.02 16.38 -17.10
N GLY A 27 -0.48 15.87 -18.24
CA GLY A 27 -0.22 16.49 -19.55
C GLY A 27 1.27 16.56 -19.92
N GLY A 28 2.10 15.64 -19.42
CA GLY A 28 3.54 15.62 -19.66
C GLY A 28 4.36 16.50 -18.73
N ALA A 29 3.74 17.17 -17.76
CA ALA A 29 4.43 18.02 -16.78
C ALA A 29 4.21 17.50 -15.34
N ASN A 30 5.28 17.47 -14.55
CA ASN A 30 5.17 17.11 -13.14
C ASN A 30 4.40 18.20 -12.38
N SER A 31 3.34 17.80 -11.67
CA SER A 31 2.59 18.71 -10.80
C SER A 31 3.48 19.20 -9.65
N ALA A 32 3.30 20.44 -9.21
CA ALA A 32 4.16 21.02 -8.18
C ALA A 32 3.99 20.29 -6.83
N ILE A 33 5.10 20.05 -6.12
CA ILE A 33 5.07 19.45 -4.77
C ILE A 33 4.22 20.32 -3.84
N GLY A 34 3.32 19.69 -3.09
CA GLY A 34 2.37 20.34 -2.19
C GLY A 34 1.09 20.83 -2.86
N THR A 35 0.92 20.61 -4.17
CA THR A 35 -0.39 20.78 -4.82
C THR A 35 -1.38 19.85 -4.14
N GLN A 36 -2.57 20.36 -3.83
CA GLN A 36 -3.62 19.62 -3.14
C GLN A 36 -4.87 19.67 -3.99
N ASP A 37 -5.58 18.56 -4.07
CA ASP A 37 -6.90 18.51 -4.67
C ASP A 37 -7.89 17.76 -3.76
N THR A 38 -9.16 18.03 -3.99
CA THR A 38 -10.27 17.33 -3.34
C THR A 38 -11.20 16.84 -4.41
N TYR A 39 -11.52 15.56 -4.34
CA TYR A 39 -12.54 14.97 -5.18
C TYR A 39 -13.75 14.64 -4.29
N ASP A 40 -14.82 15.40 -4.48
CA ASP A 40 -16.13 15.05 -3.95
C ASP A 40 -16.80 14.09 -4.94
N PRO A 41 -17.09 12.84 -4.57
CA PRO A 41 -17.83 11.91 -5.42
C PRO A 41 -19.32 12.27 -5.53
N ASN A 42 -19.82 13.34 -4.90
CA ASN A 42 -21.12 13.93 -5.24
C ASN A 42 -21.14 14.62 -6.62
N ASP A 43 -20.39 14.08 -7.59
CA ASP A 43 -20.63 14.33 -9.01
C ASP A 43 -22.13 14.13 -9.27
N ALA A 44 -22.72 15.08 -9.99
CA ALA A 44 -24.12 15.10 -10.36
C ALA A 44 -24.61 13.82 -11.07
N SER A 45 -23.68 12.94 -11.48
CA SER A 45 -23.94 11.61 -12.05
C SER A 45 -24.42 10.55 -11.04
N GLY A 46 -24.25 10.76 -9.72
CA GLY A 46 -24.81 9.88 -8.66
C GLY A 46 -24.32 8.43 -8.65
N THR A 47 -23.21 8.12 -9.36
CA THR A 47 -22.83 6.73 -9.66
C THR A 47 -21.73 6.17 -8.74
N TYR A 48 -20.97 7.01 -8.02
CA TYR A 48 -19.96 6.55 -7.04
C TYR A 48 -19.98 7.36 -5.73
N THR A 49 -19.43 6.74 -4.70
CA THR A 49 -19.83 6.72 -3.27
C THR A 49 -19.33 7.85 -2.39
N HIS A 50 -20.16 8.26 -1.41
CA HIS A 50 -19.89 9.16 -0.28
C HIS A 50 -18.50 9.00 0.39
N VAL A 51 -17.46 9.65 -0.15
CA VAL A 51 -16.12 9.75 0.44
C VAL A 51 -15.67 11.21 0.57
N PHE A 52 -14.85 11.50 1.57
CA PHE A 52 -14.07 12.73 1.64
C PHE A 52 -12.73 12.48 0.94
N GLY A 53 -12.68 12.75 -0.38
CA GLY A 53 -11.51 12.58 -1.21
C GLY A 53 -10.49 13.70 -1.04
N TYR A 54 -9.22 13.34 -0.91
CA TYR A 54 -8.13 14.31 -0.78
C TYR A 54 -6.85 13.72 -1.35
N ASP A 55 -6.14 14.49 -2.17
CA ASP A 55 -4.80 14.13 -2.58
C ASP A 55 -3.82 15.27 -2.41
N GLU A 56 -2.55 14.91 -2.25
CA GLU A 56 -1.45 15.87 -2.30
C GLU A 56 -0.27 15.33 -3.11
N VAL A 57 0.32 16.18 -3.92
CA VAL A 57 1.56 15.86 -4.63
C VAL A 57 2.71 15.87 -3.62
N PHE A 58 3.21 14.69 -3.28
CA PHE A 58 4.22 14.51 -2.25
C PHE A 58 5.64 14.64 -2.81
N ALA A 59 5.85 14.20 -4.04
CA ALA A 59 7.14 14.25 -4.70
C ALA A 59 7.00 14.31 -6.22
N GLN A 60 8.12 14.57 -6.89
CA GLN A 60 8.26 14.49 -8.33
C GLN A 60 9.35 13.49 -8.67
N THR A 61 9.19 12.79 -9.79
CA THR A 61 10.21 11.91 -10.35
C THR A 61 10.37 12.18 -11.84
N ASN A 62 11.54 11.83 -12.38
CA ASN A 62 11.76 11.83 -13.83
C ASN A 62 11.68 10.41 -14.38
N VAL A 63 11.47 10.28 -15.68
CA VAL A 63 11.48 8.97 -16.36
C VAL A 63 12.81 8.26 -16.10
N GLY A 64 12.73 6.99 -15.67
CA GLY A 64 13.89 6.15 -15.35
C GLY A 64 14.50 6.39 -13.97
N GLN A 65 13.97 7.34 -13.18
CA GLN A 65 14.44 7.59 -11.82
C GLN A 65 13.66 6.76 -10.79
N ALA A 66 14.40 6.09 -9.91
CA ALA A 66 13.84 5.44 -8.73
C ALA A 66 13.54 6.47 -7.63
N PHE A 67 12.43 6.27 -6.91
CA PHE A 67 12.05 7.09 -5.77
C PHE A 67 11.60 6.18 -4.62
N THR A 68 11.92 6.56 -3.39
CA THR A 68 11.51 5.85 -2.18
C THR A 68 10.73 6.80 -1.29
N VAL A 69 9.48 6.43 -0.98
CA VAL A 69 8.69 7.12 0.05
C VAL A 69 9.17 6.64 1.42
N VAL A 70 9.63 7.56 2.25
CA VAL A 70 10.06 7.27 3.62
C VAL A 70 9.31 8.14 4.62
N ASN A 71 9.12 7.63 5.84
CA ASN A 71 8.46 8.34 6.94
C ASN A 71 7.06 8.88 6.62
N PHE A 72 6.36 8.24 5.69
CA PHE A 72 4.97 8.58 5.40
C PHE A 72 4.08 8.20 6.59
N ARG A 73 3.23 9.15 6.98
CA ARG A 73 2.41 9.09 8.19
C ARG A 73 0.93 9.22 7.81
N THR A 74 0.20 8.12 7.84
CA THR A 74 -1.24 8.08 7.49
C THR A 74 -2.09 8.95 8.42
N ASP A 75 -1.70 9.10 9.69
CA ASP A 75 -2.37 9.97 10.65
C ASP A 75 -2.27 11.46 10.28
N VAL A 76 -1.11 11.87 9.76
CA VAL A 76 -0.88 13.27 9.34
C VAL A 76 -1.64 13.55 8.04
N LEU A 77 -1.66 12.59 7.11
CA LEU A 77 -2.44 12.72 5.88
C LEU A 77 -3.94 12.87 6.21
N PHE A 78 -4.47 12.03 7.11
CA PHE A 78 -5.83 12.18 7.61
C PHE A 78 -6.08 13.57 8.22
N GLN A 79 -5.15 14.09 9.04
CA GLN A 79 -5.33 15.42 9.66
C GLN A 79 -5.42 16.53 8.61
N ARG A 80 -4.66 16.43 7.52
CA ARG A 80 -4.74 17.37 6.38
C ARG A 80 -6.08 17.24 5.68
N ALA A 81 -6.49 16.03 5.30
CA ALA A 81 -7.78 15.79 4.65
C ALA A 81 -8.96 16.27 5.51
N ALA A 82 -8.97 15.92 6.80
CA ALA A 82 -10.02 16.32 7.74
C ALA A 82 -10.09 17.84 7.89
N LYS A 83 -8.95 18.54 7.87
CA LYS A 83 -8.92 20.01 7.89
C LYS A 83 -9.57 20.59 6.64
N VAL A 84 -9.26 20.07 5.46
CA VAL A 84 -9.84 20.54 4.20
C VAL A 84 -11.35 20.32 4.18
N TRP A 85 -11.79 19.14 4.62
CA TRP A 85 -13.21 18.79 4.69
C TRP A 85 -13.93 19.32 5.93
N GLY A 86 -13.30 20.14 6.77
CA GLY A 86 -13.94 20.70 7.97
C GLY A 86 -14.38 19.65 9.01
N VAL A 87 -13.84 18.42 8.96
CA VAL A 87 -14.14 17.34 9.91
C VAL A 87 -13.30 17.52 11.17
N SER A 88 -13.96 17.47 12.33
CA SER A 88 -13.27 17.55 13.62
C SER A 88 -12.26 16.41 13.79
N LEU A 89 -11.03 16.73 14.21
CA LEU A 89 -10.00 15.71 14.51
C LEU A 89 -10.35 14.82 15.71
N ALA A 90 -11.31 15.25 16.55
CA ALA A 90 -11.88 14.44 17.63
C ALA A 90 -12.84 13.34 17.12
N THR A 91 -13.19 13.36 15.83
CA THR A 91 -14.00 12.32 15.21
C THR A 91 -13.25 10.99 15.29
N ALA A 92 -13.94 9.97 15.83
CA ALA A 92 -13.42 8.62 15.88
C ALA A 92 -13.17 8.09 14.46
N LYS A 93 -12.05 7.40 14.27
CA LYS A 93 -11.58 6.93 12.96
C LYS A 93 -10.80 5.65 13.11
N THR A 94 -10.85 4.84 12.07
CA THR A 94 -10.10 3.58 11.95
C THR A 94 -9.46 3.57 10.58
N LEU A 95 -8.16 3.26 10.50
CA LEU A 95 -7.50 3.00 9.22
C LEU A 95 -7.94 1.62 8.73
N VAL A 96 -8.60 1.56 7.57
CA VAL A 96 -9.16 0.31 7.03
C VAL A 96 -8.22 -0.35 6.02
N GLY A 97 -7.35 0.41 5.38
CA GLY A 97 -6.36 -0.14 4.46
C GLY A 97 -5.37 0.92 3.98
N VAL A 98 -4.31 0.46 3.34
CA VAL A 98 -3.40 1.27 2.55
C VAL A 98 -3.32 0.62 1.18
N GLU A 99 -3.50 1.42 0.13
CA GLU A 99 -3.35 0.99 -1.24
C GLU A 99 -2.08 1.61 -1.83
N ILE A 100 -1.31 0.80 -2.56
CA ILE A 100 -0.20 1.26 -3.38
C ILE A 100 -0.62 1.00 -4.82
N GLY A 101 -0.87 2.06 -5.58
CA GLY A 101 -1.43 1.97 -6.92
C GLY A 101 -0.65 2.79 -7.93
N LEU A 102 -0.90 2.50 -9.20
CA LEU A 102 -0.54 3.35 -10.33
C LEU A 102 -1.84 3.84 -10.95
N GLU A 103 -1.95 5.14 -11.11
CA GLU A 103 -3.05 5.78 -11.81
C GLU A 103 -2.52 6.38 -13.10
N GLY A 104 -3.21 6.12 -14.21
CA GLY A 104 -2.87 6.64 -15.52
C GLY A 104 -4.11 7.24 -16.15
N TYR A 105 -4.03 8.53 -16.49
CA TYR A 105 -5.07 9.24 -17.22
C TYR A 105 -4.45 9.85 -18.48
N ASP A 106 -5.06 9.61 -19.64
CA ASP A 106 -4.61 10.09 -20.97
C ASP A 106 -3.16 9.71 -21.36
N VAL A 107 -2.68 8.55 -20.90
CA VAL A 107 -1.36 7.99 -21.24
C VAL A 107 -1.50 6.58 -21.82
N GLU A 108 -0.73 6.27 -22.86
CA GLU A 108 -0.77 4.94 -23.50
C GLU A 108 -0.21 3.85 -22.58
N THR A 109 0.83 4.17 -21.79
CA THR A 109 1.42 3.25 -20.81
C THR A 109 1.94 4.00 -19.59
N VAL A 110 1.65 3.46 -18.41
CA VAL A 110 2.33 3.80 -17.15
C VAL A 110 2.98 2.52 -16.66
N SER A 111 4.28 2.58 -16.40
CA SER A 111 5.03 1.47 -15.82
C SER A 111 5.82 2.00 -14.63
N ALA A 112 5.60 1.40 -13.47
CA ALA A 112 6.47 1.55 -12.32
C ALA A 112 6.76 0.15 -11.75
N THR A 113 7.98 -0.03 -11.29
CA THR A 113 8.39 -1.25 -10.58
C THR A 113 8.36 -0.95 -9.09
N LEU A 114 7.50 -1.65 -8.36
CA LEU A 114 7.47 -1.61 -6.91
C LEU A 114 8.45 -2.64 -6.37
N PHE A 115 9.54 -2.19 -5.75
CA PHE A 115 10.60 -3.07 -5.28
C PHE A 115 10.35 -3.63 -3.89
N SER A 116 9.84 -2.81 -2.97
CA SER A 116 9.51 -3.21 -1.60
C SER A 116 8.64 -2.16 -0.93
N PHE A 117 7.92 -2.57 0.11
CA PHE A 117 7.27 -1.66 1.03
C PHE A 117 7.42 -2.19 2.46
N SER A 118 7.40 -1.27 3.42
CA SER A 118 7.41 -1.62 4.84
C SER A 118 6.43 -0.74 5.58
N PHE A 119 5.59 -1.37 6.41
CA PHE A 119 4.73 -0.67 7.35
C PHE A 119 5.36 -0.77 8.73
N SER A 120 5.61 0.37 9.35
CA SER A 120 5.95 0.43 10.76
C SER A 120 4.78 1.06 11.51
N SER A 121 4.17 0.33 12.44
CA SER A 121 3.22 0.94 13.36
C SER A 121 4.00 1.73 14.43
N GLY A 122 4.04 3.05 14.28
CA GLY A 122 4.41 3.92 15.38
C GLY A 122 3.25 3.98 16.35
N VAL A 123 3.10 2.98 17.24
CA VAL A 123 2.06 3.01 18.27
C VAL A 123 2.28 4.27 19.13
N THR A 124 1.52 5.32 18.84
CA THR A 124 1.44 6.50 19.70
C THR A 124 -0.01 6.83 20.01
N GLN A 125 -0.85 5.81 20.26
CA GLN A 125 -1.95 5.95 21.21
C GLN A 125 -2.10 4.65 22.01
N TYR A 126 -1.51 4.67 23.21
CA TYR A 126 -1.91 3.84 24.32
C TYR A 126 -3.36 4.21 24.68
N GLN A 127 -4.31 3.29 24.47
CA GLN A 127 -5.53 3.26 25.29
C GLN A 127 -5.27 2.27 26.44
N PRO A 128 -5.24 2.71 27.70
CA PRO A 128 -5.08 1.79 28.82
C PRO A 128 -6.27 0.84 28.88
N GLY A 129 -6.01 -0.47 28.77
CA GLY A 129 -6.95 -1.51 29.23
C GLY A 129 -7.51 -2.49 28.20
N LEU A 130 -7.19 -2.37 26.91
CA LEU A 130 -7.54 -3.40 25.92
C LEU A 130 -6.28 -4.15 25.47
N PRO A 131 -6.22 -5.49 25.60
CA PRO A 131 -5.19 -6.27 24.95
C PRO A 131 -5.32 -6.06 23.43
N VAL A 132 -4.39 -5.32 22.83
CA VAL A 132 -4.22 -5.33 21.39
C VAL A 132 -3.47 -6.62 21.08
N THR A 133 -4.21 -7.65 20.67
CA THR A 133 -3.61 -8.81 20.03
C THR A 133 -3.27 -8.40 18.60
N VAL A 134 -2.00 -8.16 18.32
CA VAL A 134 -1.50 -8.11 16.93
C VAL A 134 -1.56 -9.55 16.43
N THR A 135 -2.68 -9.92 15.82
CA THR A 135 -2.91 -11.30 15.36
C THR A 135 -2.11 -11.61 14.10
N ASP A 136 -1.68 -10.58 13.37
CA ASP A 136 -1.10 -10.71 12.05
C ASP A 136 0.00 -9.65 11.87
N CYS A 137 1.24 -10.12 11.73
CA CYS A 137 2.34 -9.31 11.20
C CYS A 137 2.59 -9.86 9.81
N ARG A 138 2.35 -9.05 8.78
CA ARG A 138 2.59 -9.43 7.39
C ARG A 138 3.57 -8.43 6.80
N PHE A 139 4.76 -8.90 6.46
CA PHE A 139 5.51 -8.27 5.39
C PHE A 139 5.01 -8.92 4.10
N ALA A 140 4.46 -8.15 3.17
CA ALA A 140 3.87 -8.73 1.96
C ALA A 140 4.88 -9.50 1.09
N ASP A 141 6.18 -9.32 1.34
CA ASP A 141 7.26 -10.05 0.66
C ASP A 141 7.63 -11.35 1.39
N THR A 142 7.41 -11.46 2.70
CA THR A 142 7.67 -12.71 3.44
C THR A 142 6.57 -13.75 3.22
N ASP A 143 5.32 -13.34 3.01
CA ASP A 143 4.20 -14.27 2.74
C ASP A 143 4.41 -15.06 1.42
N LEU A 144 5.15 -14.48 0.46
CA LEU A 144 5.50 -15.16 -0.80
C LEU A 144 6.68 -16.14 -0.63
N VAL A 145 7.51 -15.94 0.38
CA VAL A 145 8.74 -16.70 0.61
C VAL A 145 8.56 -17.78 1.70
N ASP A 146 7.69 -17.55 2.68
CA ASP A 146 7.27 -18.47 3.76
C ASP A 146 6.05 -19.34 3.34
N GLY A 147 5.85 -19.50 2.04
CA GLY A 147 4.70 -20.23 1.51
C GLY A 147 4.70 -21.72 1.89
N ALA A 148 5.89 -22.29 2.12
CA ALA A 148 6.07 -23.71 2.33
C ALA A 148 5.69 -24.19 3.73
N ASN A 149 5.89 -23.35 4.74
CA ASN A 149 5.60 -23.71 6.13
C ASN A 149 4.48 -22.86 6.76
N GLN A 150 3.98 -21.82 6.07
CA GLN A 150 3.01 -20.84 6.60
C GLN A 150 3.45 -20.33 7.98
N GLY A 151 4.75 -20.23 8.16
CA GLY A 151 5.36 -19.72 9.37
C GLY A 151 5.14 -18.23 9.45
N LYS A 152 5.70 -17.66 10.51
CA LYS A 152 5.95 -16.22 10.56
C LYS A 152 7.45 -15.98 10.34
N THR A 153 8.19 -16.94 9.80
CA THR A 153 9.65 -16.91 9.72
C THR A 153 10.13 -17.68 8.50
N VAL A 154 10.87 -16.99 7.63
CA VAL A 154 11.59 -17.65 6.54
C VAL A 154 12.76 -18.43 7.11
N ASP A 155 12.69 -19.75 7.03
CA ASP A 155 13.65 -20.64 7.67
C ASP A 155 14.16 -21.75 6.72
N ILE A 156 14.77 -22.77 7.32
CA ILE A 156 15.36 -23.88 6.58
C ILE A 156 14.31 -24.72 5.81
N VAL A 157 13.04 -24.70 6.22
CA VAL A 157 11.94 -25.38 5.54
C VAL A 157 11.63 -24.72 4.21
N ASP A 158 11.69 -23.38 4.14
CA ASP A 158 11.49 -22.63 2.90
C ASP A 158 12.65 -22.84 1.94
N ALA A 159 13.88 -22.79 2.46
CA ALA A 159 15.08 -23.11 1.70
C ALA A 159 15.07 -24.57 1.18
N ALA A 160 14.61 -25.53 2.00
CA ALA A 160 14.49 -26.93 1.59
C ALA A 160 13.42 -27.12 0.51
N THR A 161 12.32 -26.39 0.60
CA THR A 161 11.23 -26.44 -0.38
C THR A 161 11.68 -25.89 -1.71
N MET A 162 12.35 -24.73 -1.72
CA MET A 162 13.00 -24.18 -2.90
C MET A 162 14.01 -25.16 -3.51
N ALA A 163 14.89 -25.73 -2.67
CA ALA A 163 15.89 -26.68 -3.12
C ALA A 163 15.28 -27.95 -3.75
N SER A 164 14.12 -28.41 -3.24
CA SER A 164 13.43 -29.58 -3.76
C SER A 164 12.86 -29.40 -5.18
N ALA A 165 12.56 -28.14 -5.54
CA ALA A 165 11.98 -27.76 -6.83
C ALA A 165 12.97 -27.04 -7.75
N PHE A 166 14.24 -26.89 -7.32
CA PHE A 166 15.26 -26.13 -8.03
C PHE A 166 15.50 -26.64 -9.46
N GLY A 167 15.54 -25.71 -10.41
CA GLY A 167 15.71 -25.98 -11.84
C GLY A 167 14.43 -26.39 -12.56
N SER A 168 13.30 -26.47 -11.86
CA SER A 168 12.01 -26.76 -12.47
C SER A 168 11.34 -25.51 -13.08
N LYS A 169 10.32 -25.73 -13.90
CA LYS A 169 9.51 -24.68 -14.53
C LYS A 169 8.05 -25.10 -14.63
N ILE A 170 7.16 -24.12 -14.83
CA ILE A 170 5.72 -24.34 -14.97
C ILE A 170 5.42 -25.50 -15.94
N GLY A 171 4.55 -26.41 -15.50
CA GLY A 171 4.13 -27.59 -16.25
C GLY A 171 5.01 -28.83 -16.04
N GLN A 172 6.11 -28.72 -15.29
CA GLN A 172 6.86 -29.90 -14.83
C GLN A 172 6.27 -30.44 -13.51
N SER A 173 6.34 -31.75 -13.31
CA SER A 173 5.79 -32.40 -12.10
C SER A 173 6.52 -32.02 -10.82
N SER A 174 7.77 -31.56 -10.93
CA SER A 174 8.60 -31.10 -9.80
C SER A 174 8.49 -29.59 -9.56
N TYR A 175 7.62 -28.90 -10.29
CA TYR A 175 7.38 -27.47 -10.10
C TYR A 175 6.50 -27.24 -8.88
N GLU A 176 7.02 -26.46 -7.93
CA GLU A 176 6.30 -26.05 -6.73
C GLU A 176 6.05 -24.54 -6.80
N PRO A 177 4.80 -24.08 -7.00
CA PRO A 177 4.48 -22.65 -7.05
C PRO A 177 5.00 -21.85 -5.86
N LEU A 178 5.06 -22.45 -4.66
CA LEU A 178 5.55 -21.79 -3.44
C LEU A 178 7.08 -21.59 -3.43
N ALA A 179 7.81 -22.26 -4.32
CA ALA A 179 9.25 -22.12 -4.47
C ALA A 179 9.67 -21.14 -5.59
N ASP A 180 8.74 -20.69 -6.43
CA ASP A 180 8.95 -19.62 -7.44
C ASP A 180 8.70 -18.25 -6.79
N THR A 181 9.56 -17.90 -5.83
CA THR A 181 9.46 -16.66 -5.04
C THR A 181 9.56 -15.40 -5.89
N ALA A 182 10.24 -15.45 -7.04
CA ALA A 182 10.32 -14.36 -8.00
C ALA A 182 9.11 -14.29 -8.95
N GLN A 183 8.25 -15.32 -8.95
CA GLN A 183 7.08 -15.47 -9.81
C GLN A 183 7.40 -15.36 -11.31
N ILE A 184 8.53 -15.94 -11.73
CA ILE A 184 9.04 -15.87 -13.11
C ILE A 184 8.79 -17.15 -13.91
N GLY A 185 8.08 -18.12 -13.33
CA GLY A 185 7.68 -19.38 -13.95
C GLY A 185 8.79 -20.42 -14.07
N LYS A 186 9.90 -20.21 -13.36
CA LYS A 186 11.03 -21.12 -13.22
C LYS A 186 11.67 -20.90 -11.85
N ILE A 187 12.18 -21.95 -11.25
CA ILE A 187 12.81 -21.91 -9.94
C ILE A 187 14.32 -22.00 -10.14
N ASP A 188 15.04 -20.92 -9.90
CA ASP A 188 16.48 -20.85 -10.10
C ASP A 188 17.22 -20.07 -9.01
N ILE A 189 18.45 -19.65 -9.31
CA ILE A 189 19.32 -18.95 -8.35
C ILE A 189 18.74 -17.61 -7.89
N VAL A 190 17.85 -16.99 -8.67
CA VAL A 190 17.15 -15.77 -8.29
C VAL A 190 16.22 -16.05 -7.11
N ASP A 191 15.46 -17.14 -7.15
CA ASP A 191 14.60 -17.56 -6.04
C ASP A 191 15.41 -17.89 -4.79
N ALA A 192 16.53 -18.60 -4.97
CA ALA A 192 17.45 -18.90 -3.88
C ALA A 192 18.02 -17.63 -3.23
N ALA A 193 18.29 -16.58 -4.02
CA ALA A 193 18.77 -15.30 -3.50
C ALA A 193 17.69 -14.55 -2.71
N ILE A 194 16.42 -14.64 -3.12
CA ILE A 194 15.29 -14.06 -2.39
C ILE A 194 15.10 -14.78 -1.05
N VAL A 195 15.06 -16.11 -1.05
CA VAL A 195 14.99 -16.91 0.19
C VAL A 195 16.14 -16.56 1.14
N ALA A 196 17.38 -16.48 0.63
CA ALA A 196 18.54 -16.14 1.43
C ALA A 196 18.50 -14.70 1.98
N TYR A 197 17.98 -13.75 1.21
CA TYR A 197 17.84 -12.35 1.63
C TYR A 197 16.84 -12.18 2.79
N TYR A 198 15.82 -13.04 2.82
CA TYR A 198 14.78 -13.05 3.85
C TYR A 198 15.01 -14.06 4.97
N PHE A 199 16.08 -14.87 4.92
CA PHE A 199 16.36 -15.90 5.92
C PHE A 199 16.42 -15.33 7.35
N ASP A 200 15.82 -16.05 8.29
CA ASP A 200 15.62 -15.67 9.70
C ASP A 200 14.77 -14.40 9.92
N ARG A 201 14.15 -13.82 8.88
CA ARG A 201 13.20 -12.72 9.08
C ARG A 201 11.91 -13.26 9.66
N THR A 202 11.56 -12.72 10.83
CA THR A 202 10.31 -13.01 11.53
C THR A 202 9.36 -11.82 11.44
N CYS A 203 8.06 -12.10 11.32
CA CYS A 203 6.98 -11.12 11.43
C CYS A 203 6.51 -10.96 12.89
#